data_AF-A0A518BF10-F1
#
_entry.id   AF-A0A518BF10-F1
#
_cell.length_a   1.000
_cell.length_b   1.000
_cell.length_c   1.000
_cell.angle_alpha   90.00
_cell.angle_beta   90.00
_cell.angle_gamma   90.00
#
_symmetry.space_group_name_H-M   'P 1'
#
loop_
_entity.id
_entity.type
_entity.pdbx_description
1 polymer ?
#
loop_
_entity_poly.entity_id
_entity_poly.type
_entity_poly.pdbx_seq_one_letter_code
_entity_poly.pdbx_strand_id
1 'polypeptide(L)'
;MDSPTGTPLDAWLDLLAALHVAVVHFPVALILAAALFETGATIRGLVRDEEARPSSTALACLILGALGAAASAASGWTLADRENFGSSMAEALLWHRWTGVTVAGLALLALLPGAMTAVRPSLGARRLYRTLLLLAAMAVSLAGHQGGAIVHGSDHITGPLRRALYGAQAQADSSEGSEPASDSRASAAPIAPQPALVDPAHSSPPAALLSVPDDPEALAVAARAVLGSRCVECHGPRKEKGDLRLDTRAAIVDVGYAAFPGDGSGSPIIERVVLPIDHEDHMPSEGPPLNSVQVDVLRAWIDAGVRWPADGQPAQE
;
A
#
# COMPACT_ATOMS: atom_id res chain seq x y z
N MET A 1 17.17 17.85 -25.81
CA MET A 1 17.70 18.60 -24.65
C MET A 1 16.55 19.46 -24.18
N ASP A 2 15.60 18.87 -23.48
CA ASP A 2 14.43 19.59 -22.96
C ASP A 2 14.46 19.48 -21.45
N SER A 3 14.87 20.57 -20.80
CA SER A 3 14.78 20.72 -19.37
C SER A 3 13.34 21.08 -19.02
N PRO A 4 12.62 20.34 -18.15
CA PRO A 4 11.44 20.88 -17.52
C PRO A 4 11.94 21.85 -16.44
N THR A 5 12.09 23.13 -16.77
CA THR A 5 12.29 24.15 -15.74
C THR A 5 10.97 24.36 -15.02
N GLY A 6 10.70 23.55 -14.01
CA GLY A 6 9.74 23.89 -12.97
C GLY A 6 10.06 25.29 -12.44
N THR A 7 9.04 26.07 -12.14
CA THR A 7 9.25 27.38 -11.52
C THR A 7 9.96 27.20 -10.17
N PRO A 8 10.66 28.21 -9.63
CA PRO A 8 11.24 28.12 -8.29
C PRO A 8 10.22 27.69 -7.21
N LEU A 9 8.95 28.04 -7.43
CA LEU A 9 7.83 27.64 -6.58
C LEU A 9 7.56 26.12 -6.63
N ASP A 10 7.71 25.49 -7.79
CA ASP A 10 7.51 24.04 -7.94
C ASP A 10 8.57 23.26 -7.16
N ALA A 11 9.84 23.67 -7.23
CA ALA A 11 10.91 23.06 -6.44
C ALA A 11 10.68 23.18 -4.91
N TRP A 12 10.15 24.32 -4.44
CA TRP A 12 9.77 24.48 -3.04
C TRP A 12 8.59 23.60 -2.64
N LEU A 13 7.65 23.35 -3.56
CA LEU A 13 6.50 22.51 -3.32
C LEU A 13 6.84 21.02 -3.37
N ASP A 14 7.77 20.62 -4.23
CA ASP A 14 8.33 19.26 -4.25
C ASP A 14 9.09 18.96 -2.95
N LEU A 15 9.84 19.93 -2.43
CA LEU A 15 10.47 19.80 -1.11
C LEU A 15 9.43 19.66 0.02
N LEU A 16 8.34 20.43 -0.04
CA LEU A 16 7.24 20.32 0.94
C LEU A 16 6.52 18.97 0.82
N ALA A 17 6.41 18.41 -0.39
CA ALA A 17 5.91 17.07 -0.62
C ALA A 17 6.84 16.00 -0.01
N ALA A 18 8.15 16.12 -0.21
CA ALA A 18 9.13 15.22 0.39
C ALA A 18 9.13 15.30 1.94
N LEU A 19 8.90 16.49 2.49
CA LEU A 19 8.79 16.70 3.94
C LEU A 19 7.44 16.24 4.51
N HIS A 20 6.44 15.94 3.67
CA HIS A 20 5.09 15.55 4.09
C HIS A 20 5.14 14.39 5.08
N VAL A 21 5.92 13.33 4.80
CA VAL A 21 6.05 12.18 5.70
C VAL A 21 6.62 12.60 7.06
N ALA A 22 7.63 13.47 7.11
CA ALA A 22 8.19 13.97 8.38
C ALA A 22 7.20 14.86 9.16
N VAL A 23 6.41 15.68 8.44
CA VAL A 23 5.44 16.62 9.02
C VAL A 23 4.15 15.93 9.45
N VAL A 24 3.79 14.77 8.88
CA VAL A 24 2.57 14.02 9.22
C VAL A 24 2.71 13.24 10.54
N HIS A 25 3.89 12.70 10.83
CA HIS A 25 4.08 11.82 12.00
C HIS A 25 4.15 12.59 13.33
N PHE A 26 4.66 13.83 13.30
CA PHE A 26 4.81 14.65 14.50
C PHE A 26 3.45 15.07 15.13
N PRO A 27 2.46 15.58 14.38
CA PRO A 27 1.12 15.88 14.88
C PRO A 27 0.38 14.65 15.42
N VAL A 28 0.52 13.52 14.73
CA VAL A 28 -0.10 12.23 15.09
C VAL A 28 0.33 11.83 16.51
N ALA A 29 1.65 11.83 16.78
CA ALA A 29 2.17 11.48 18.09
C ALA A 29 1.67 12.43 19.20
N LEU A 30 1.61 13.74 18.92
CA LEU A 30 1.18 14.74 19.89
C LEU A 30 -0.30 14.65 20.24
N ILE A 31 -1.19 14.42 19.27
CA ILE A 31 -2.62 14.25 19.53
C ILE A 31 -2.88 12.98 20.35
N LEU A 32 -2.20 11.87 20.02
CA LEU A 32 -2.30 10.62 20.79
C LEU A 32 -1.74 10.79 22.21
N ALA A 33 -0.62 11.49 22.38
CA ALA A 33 -0.06 11.79 23.70
C ALA A 33 -1.00 12.67 24.53
N ALA A 34 -1.62 13.69 23.93
CA ALA A 34 -2.63 14.52 24.60
C ALA A 34 -3.81 13.67 25.10
N ALA A 35 -4.34 12.79 24.25
CA ALA A 35 -5.43 11.87 24.62
C ALA A 35 -5.02 10.91 25.74
N LEU A 36 -3.81 10.37 25.70
CA LEU A 36 -3.26 9.50 26.75
C LEU A 36 -3.18 10.22 28.10
N PHE A 37 -2.61 11.43 28.13
CA PHE A 37 -2.49 12.22 29.35
C PHE A 37 -3.86 12.59 29.94
N GLU A 38 -4.84 12.95 29.11
CA GLU A 38 -6.20 13.23 29.58
C GLU A 38 -6.95 12.00 30.09
N THR A 39 -6.76 10.86 29.43
CA THR A 39 -7.35 9.60 29.88
C THR A 39 -6.79 9.22 31.24
N GLY A 40 -5.47 9.33 31.43
CA GLY A 40 -4.82 9.10 32.72
C GLY A 40 -5.25 10.09 33.80
N ALA A 41 -5.44 11.37 33.46
CA ALA A 41 -5.99 12.36 34.39
C ALA A 41 -7.44 12.03 34.79
N THR A 42 -8.26 11.57 33.85
CA THR A 42 -9.65 11.16 34.10
C THR A 42 -9.73 9.94 35.01
N ILE A 43 -8.94 8.91 34.74
CA ILE A 43 -8.87 7.69 35.57
C ILE A 43 -8.39 8.02 36.98
N ARG A 44 -7.36 8.87 37.13
CA ARG A 44 -6.89 9.30 38.45
C ARG A 44 -7.96 10.08 39.22
N GLY A 45 -8.70 10.96 38.55
CA GLY A 45 -9.80 11.70 39.19
C GLY A 45 -10.94 10.79 39.64
N LEU A 46 -11.25 9.73 38.88
CA LEU A 46 -12.23 8.70 39.27
C LEU A 46 -11.78 7.89 40.49
N VAL A 47 -10.48 7.61 40.62
CA VAL A 47 -9.93 6.76 41.69
C VAL A 47 -9.61 7.54 42.97
N ARG A 48 -9.22 8.82 42.85
CA ARG A 48 -8.69 9.63 43.96
C ARG A 48 -9.59 10.77 44.44
N ASP A 49 -10.83 10.85 43.92
CA ASP A 49 -11.76 11.99 44.16
C ASP A 49 -11.10 13.37 43.91
N GLU A 50 -10.13 13.39 43.00
CA GLU A 50 -9.39 14.59 42.65
C GLU A 50 -10.06 15.27 41.45
N GLU A 51 -10.19 16.59 41.51
CA GLU A 51 -10.75 17.38 40.42
C GLU A 51 -9.87 17.20 39.17
N ALA A 52 -10.30 16.33 38.24
CA ALA A 52 -9.56 16.02 37.01
C ALA A 52 -9.57 17.22 36.05
N ARG A 53 -8.73 18.22 36.33
CA ARG A 53 -8.43 19.33 35.43
C ARG A 53 -7.55 18.86 34.29
N PRO A 54 -7.71 19.43 33.08
CA PRO A 54 -6.84 19.07 31.98
C PRO A 54 -5.37 19.35 32.30
N SER A 55 -4.49 18.42 31.92
CA SER A 55 -3.07 18.60 32.19
C SER A 55 -2.47 19.67 31.27
N SER A 56 -1.62 20.55 31.79
CA SER A 56 -0.95 21.57 30.97
C SER A 56 -0.16 20.95 29.82
N THR A 57 0.41 19.76 30.05
CA THR A 57 1.10 18.97 29.03
C THR A 57 0.14 18.50 27.92
N ALA A 58 -1.05 17.98 28.26
CA ALA A 58 -2.03 17.59 27.25
C ALA A 58 -2.49 18.76 26.39
N LEU A 59 -2.69 19.94 27.00
CA LEU A 59 -3.05 21.15 26.25
C LEU A 59 -1.91 21.60 25.33
N ALA A 60 -0.66 21.59 25.78
CA ALA A 60 0.49 21.92 24.94
C ALA A 60 0.63 20.94 23.76
N CYS A 61 0.51 19.63 24.01
CA CYS A 61 0.52 18.61 22.97
C CYS A 61 -0.63 18.82 21.98
N LEU A 62 -1.85 19.13 22.44
CA LEU A 62 -2.96 19.40 21.54
C LEU A 62 -2.74 20.65 20.69
N ILE A 63 -2.21 21.74 21.26
CA ILE A 63 -1.93 22.97 20.49
C ILE A 63 -0.93 22.69 19.37
N LEU A 64 0.21 22.09 19.70
CA LEU A 64 1.25 21.77 18.72
C LEU A 64 0.74 20.74 17.69
N GLY A 65 -0.01 19.74 18.15
CA GLY A 65 -0.62 18.72 17.29
C GLY A 65 -1.68 19.30 16.34
N ALA A 66 -2.53 20.21 16.80
CA ALA A 66 -3.55 20.84 15.98
C ALA A 66 -2.94 21.75 14.90
N LEU A 67 -1.93 22.53 15.25
CA LEU A 67 -1.19 23.37 14.29
C LEU A 67 -0.50 22.52 13.22
N GLY A 68 0.19 21.46 13.65
CA GLY A 68 0.86 20.55 12.73
C GLY A 68 -0.11 19.76 11.85
N ALA A 69 -1.26 19.32 12.38
CA ALA A 69 -2.29 18.63 11.61
C ALA A 69 -2.92 19.56 10.56
N ALA A 70 -3.14 20.83 10.90
CA ALA A 70 -3.61 21.84 9.94
C ALA A 70 -2.60 22.08 8.81
N ALA A 71 -1.31 22.20 9.15
CA ALA A 71 -0.23 22.33 8.16
C ALA A 71 -0.14 21.08 7.26
N SER A 72 -0.25 19.89 7.84
CA SER A 72 -0.25 18.62 7.11
C SER A 72 -1.46 18.46 6.17
N ALA A 73 -2.65 18.90 6.60
CA ALA A 73 -3.85 18.88 5.76
C ALA A 73 -3.72 19.87 4.59
N ALA A 74 -3.15 21.05 4.83
CA ALA A 74 -2.90 22.04 3.80
C ALA A 74 -1.87 21.55 2.76
N SER A 75 -0.73 20.99 3.20
CA SER A 75 0.29 20.46 2.29
C SER A 75 -0.19 19.24 1.51
N GLY A 76 -0.92 18.33 2.15
CA GLY A 76 -1.50 17.16 1.48
C GLY A 76 -2.50 17.52 0.37
N TRP A 77 -3.25 18.61 0.52
CA TRP A 77 -4.15 19.08 -0.52
C TRP A 77 -3.40 19.56 -1.77
N THR A 78 -2.30 20.28 -1.59
CA THR A 78 -1.49 20.75 -2.73
C THR A 78 -0.77 19.63 -3.48
N LEU A 79 -0.50 18.51 -2.82
CA LEU A 79 0.15 17.34 -3.42
C LEU A 79 -0.82 16.51 -4.26
N ALA A 80 -2.04 16.30 -3.75
CA ALA A 80 -3.06 15.52 -4.45
C ALA A 80 -3.50 16.13 -5.80
N ASP A 81 -3.39 17.45 -5.95
CA ASP A 81 -3.72 18.13 -7.20
C ASP A 81 -2.60 18.01 -8.27
N ARG A 82 -1.40 17.53 -7.89
CA ARG A 82 -0.24 17.41 -8.80
C ARG A 82 0.07 15.98 -9.22
N GLU A 83 -0.13 15.02 -8.33
CA GLU A 83 0.11 13.61 -8.64
C GLU A 83 -1.17 12.97 -9.19
N ASN A 84 -1.16 12.60 -10.47
CA ASN A 84 -2.22 11.82 -11.11
C ASN A 84 -2.15 10.37 -10.60
N PHE A 85 -2.70 10.12 -9.42
CA PHE A 85 -2.92 8.75 -8.96
C PHE A 85 -4.00 8.10 -9.81
N GLY A 86 -3.73 6.91 -10.38
CA GLY A 86 -4.70 6.22 -11.24
C GLY A 86 -5.96 5.78 -10.52
N SER A 87 -6.90 5.25 -11.31
CA SER A 87 -8.29 5.00 -10.87
C SER A 87 -8.42 3.95 -9.76
N SER A 88 -7.42 3.08 -9.58
CA SER A 88 -7.38 2.02 -8.57
C SER A 88 -7.21 2.57 -7.13
N MET A 89 -6.43 3.63 -6.95
CA MET A 89 -6.09 4.23 -5.66
C MET A 89 -6.87 5.52 -5.36
N ALA A 90 -7.60 6.06 -6.33
CA ALA A 90 -8.35 7.31 -6.21
C ALA A 90 -9.32 7.32 -5.01
N GLU A 91 -9.99 6.19 -4.75
CA GLU A 91 -10.93 6.09 -3.62
C GLU A 91 -10.19 6.07 -2.26
N ALA A 92 -9.12 5.28 -2.14
CA ALA A 92 -8.33 5.18 -0.91
C ALA A 92 -7.70 6.54 -0.55
N LEU A 93 -7.18 7.26 -1.55
CA LEU A 93 -6.61 8.60 -1.39
C LEU A 93 -7.67 9.65 -1.03
N LEU A 94 -8.86 9.59 -1.64
CA LEU A 94 -9.97 10.47 -1.28
C LEU A 94 -10.37 10.29 0.18
N TRP A 95 -10.52 9.05 0.63
CA TRP A 95 -10.84 8.75 2.04
C TRP A 95 -9.72 9.18 2.97
N HIS A 96 -8.46 8.95 2.61
CA HIS A 96 -7.31 9.37 3.41
C HIS A 96 -7.25 10.90 3.59
N ARG A 97 -7.45 11.65 2.49
CA ARG A 97 -7.48 13.12 2.47
C ARG A 97 -8.55 13.68 3.42
N TRP A 98 -9.78 13.18 3.32
CA TRP A 98 -10.87 13.65 4.18
C TRP A 98 -10.68 13.25 5.64
N THR A 99 -10.06 12.10 5.91
CA THR A 99 -9.73 11.68 7.27
C THR A 99 -8.69 12.60 7.89
N GLY A 100 -7.67 13.04 7.13
CA GLY A 100 -6.70 14.04 7.55
C GLY A 100 -7.33 15.42 7.87
N VAL A 101 -8.22 15.91 7.00
CA VAL A 101 -8.98 17.16 7.26
C VAL A 101 -9.86 17.03 8.50
N THR A 102 -10.48 15.87 8.70
CA THR A 102 -11.30 15.59 9.90
C THR A 102 -10.46 15.62 11.18
N VAL A 103 -9.25 15.04 11.17
CA VAL A 103 -8.32 15.11 12.30
C VAL A 103 -7.96 16.57 12.63
N ALA A 104 -7.59 17.36 11.63
CA ALA A 104 -7.26 18.78 11.82
C ALA A 104 -8.45 19.56 12.39
N GLY A 105 -9.65 19.36 11.84
CA GLY A 105 -10.88 20.00 12.31
C GLY A 105 -11.22 19.65 13.76
N LEU A 106 -11.21 18.36 14.12
CA LEU A 106 -11.47 17.92 15.49
C LEU A 106 -10.44 18.46 16.48
N ALA A 107 -9.16 18.45 16.13
CA ALA A 107 -8.09 18.96 16.98
C ALA A 107 -8.23 20.48 17.21
N LEU A 108 -8.53 21.26 16.17
CA LEU A 108 -8.78 22.70 16.28
C LEU A 108 -10.04 23.01 17.10
N LEU A 109 -11.13 22.26 16.89
CA LEU A 109 -12.36 22.40 17.66
C LEU A 109 -12.16 22.07 19.15
N ALA A 110 -11.27 21.15 19.48
CA ALA A 110 -10.94 20.80 20.86
C ALA A 110 -10.18 21.92 21.60
N LEU A 111 -9.50 22.83 20.89
CA LEU A 111 -8.74 23.93 21.50
C LEU A 111 -9.61 24.91 22.28
N LEU A 112 -10.80 25.23 21.76
CA LEU A 112 -11.72 26.18 22.40
C LEU A 112 -12.17 25.71 23.80
N PRO A 113 -12.81 24.53 23.96
CA PRO A 113 -13.17 24.04 25.28
C PRO A 113 -11.92 23.75 26.12
N GLY A 114 -10.80 23.32 25.52
CA GLY A 114 -9.52 23.18 26.23
C GLY A 114 -9.04 24.48 26.88
N ALA A 115 -9.01 25.58 26.14
CA ALA A 115 -8.66 26.90 26.66
C ALA A 115 -9.69 27.41 27.68
N MET A 116 -10.99 27.18 27.45
CA MET A 116 -12.04 27.53 28.41
C MET A 116 -11.84 26.83 29.75
N THR A 117 -11.39 25.57 29.76
CA THR A 117 -11.11 24.86 31.02
C THR A 117 -9.95 25.44 31.82
N ALA A 118 -9.02 26.15 31.18
CA ALA A 118 -7.92 26.85 31.84
C ALA A 118 -8.36 28.18 32.47
N VAL A 119 -9.35 28.87 31.89
CA VAL A 119 -9.82 30.19 32.36
C VAL A 119 -11.05 30.11 33.26
N ARG A 120 -12.07 29.35 32.84
CA ARG A 120 -13.35 29.16 33.55
C ARG A 120 -13.74 27.68 33.51
N PRO A 121 -13.22 26.87 34.45
CA PRO A 121 -13.47 25.44 34.44
C PRO A 121 -14.95 25.14 34.67
N SER A 122 -15.62 24.58 33.66
CA SER A 122 -16.96 24.02 33.77
C SER A 122 -16.95 22.53 33.43
N LEU A 123 -17.84 21.75 34.05
CA LEU A 123 -17.97 20.32 33.71
C LEU A 123 -18.30 20.11 32.23
N GLY A 124 -19.13 20.97 31.65
CA GLY A 124 -19.50 20.92 30.23
C GLY A 124 -18.30 21.12 29.31
N ALA A 125 -17.48 22.15 29.55
CA ALA A 125 -16.27 22.40 28.76
C ALA A 125 -15.27 21.24 28.86
N ARG A 126 -15.09 20.66 30.06
CA ARG A 126 -14.19 19.50 30.23
C ARG A 126 -14.69 18.26 29.48
N ARG A 127 -15.99 17.95 29.57
CA ARG A 127 -16.59 16.81 28.84
C ARG A 127 -16.48 16.99 27.33
N LEU A 128 -16.78 18.19 26.83
CA LEU A 128 -16.67 18.50 25.40
C LEU A 128 -15.22 18.40 24.91
N TYR A 129 -14.27 19.01 25.63
CA TYR A 129 -12.84 18.92 25.34
C TYR A 129 -12.36 17.46 25.22
N ARG A 130 -12.66 16.63 26.24
CA ARG A 130 -12.24 15.23 26.25
C ARG A 130 -12.90 14.40 25.16
N THR A 131 -14.18 14.65 24.89
CA THR A 131 -14.90 13.95 23.82
C THR A 131 -14.28 14.27 22.46
N LEU A 132 -14.05 15.55 22.16
CA LEU A 132 -13.41 15.97 20.90
C LEU A 132 -11.98 15.42 20.78
N LEU A 133 -11.21 15.42 21.87
CA LEU A 133 -9.85 14.88 21.87
C LEU A 133 -9.82 13.36 21.63
N LEU A 134 -10.75 12.60 22.23
CA LEU A 134 -10.87 11.17 21.98
C LEU A 134 -11.29 10.88 20.53
N LEU A 135 -12.25 11.64 19.99
CA LEU A 135 -12.64 11.52 18.59
C LEU A 135 -11.47 11.84 17.65
N ALA A 136 -10.68 12.87 17.95
CA ALA A 136 -9.47 13.19 17.20
C ALA A 136 -8.44 12.04 17.24
N ALA A 137 -8.20 11.44 18.41
CA ALA A 137 -7.29 10.29 18.55
C ALA A 137 -7.77 9.05 17.77
N MET A 138 -9.08 8.78 17.76
CA MET A 138 -9.67 7.71 16.95
C MET A 138 -9.51 7.98 15.46
N ALA A 139 -9.78 9.22 15.02
CA ALA A 139 -9.61 9.63 13.63
C ALA A 139 -8.14 9.54 13.19
N VAL A 140 -7.19 9.89 14.07
CA VAL A 140 -5.74 9.71 13.84
C VAL A 140 -5.39 8.23 13.64
N SER A 141 -5.96 7.34 14.44
CA SER A 141 -5.72 5.90 14.32
C SER A 141 -6.24 5.36 12.98
N LEU A 142 -7.42 5.83 12.54
CA LEU A 142 -7.98 5.50 11.23
C LEU A 142 -7.12 6.04 10.08
N ALA A 143 -6.67 7.30 10.17
CA ALA A 143 -5.78 7.91 9.19
C ALA A 143 -4.46 7.13 9.08
N GLY A 144 -3.89 6.70 10.20
CA GLY A 144 -2.69 5.86 10.24
C GLY A 144 -2.89 4.51 9.56
N HIS A 145 -4.04 3.85 9.79
CA HIS A 145 -4.38 2.60 9.10
C HIS A 145 -4.50 2.77 7.59
N GLN A 146 -5.19 3.83 7.13
CA GLN A 146 -5.34 4.15 5.71
C GLN A 146 -3.98 4.50 5.07
N GLY A 147 -3.13 5.26 5.77
CA GLY A 147 -1.77 5.56 5.31
C GLY A 147 -0.92 4.30 5.14
N GLY A 148 -1.00 3.37 6.10
CA GLY A 148 -0.37 2.06 6.00
C GLY A 148 -0.89 1.24 4.81
N ALA A 149 -2.20 1.30 4.53
CA ALA A 149 -2.81 0.61 3.39
C ALA A 149 -2.36 1.18 2.04
N ILE A 150 -2.16 2.49 1.93
CA ILE A 150 -1.64 3.15 0.72
C ILE A 150 -0.20 2.70 0.43
N VAL A 151 0.63 2.56 1.45
CA VAL A 151 2.06 2.23 1.29
C VAL A 151 2.30 0.71 1.17
N HIS A 152 1.63 -0.07 2.00
CA HIS A 152 1.90 -1.51 2.17
C HIS A 152 0.81 -2.42 1.58
N GLY A 153 -0.32 -1.88 1.13
CA GLY A 153 -1.49 -2.62 0.66
C GLY A 153 -2.52 -2.86 1.76
N SER A 154 -3.77 -3.15 1.40
CA SER A 154 -4.89 -3.30 2.34
C SER A 154 -4.71 -4.44 3.36
N ASP A 155 -3.97 -5.49 2.99
CA ASP A 155 -3.81 -6.70 3.81
C ASP A 155 -2.59 -6.65 4.77
N HIS A 156 -1.99 -5.47 4.98
CA HIS A 156 -0.73 -5.30 5.72
C HIS A 156 -0.82 -5.62 7.22
N ILE A 157 -1.98 -5.40 7.85
CA ILE A 157 -2.21 -5.77 9.27
C ILE A 157 -2.92 -7.13 9.35
N THR A 158 -3.95 -7.32 8.52
CA THR A 158 -4.80 -8.51 8.52
C THR A 158 -4.05 -9.75 8.08
N GLY A 159 -3.10 -9.67 7.15
CA GLY A 159 -2.29 -10.80 6.70
C GLY A 159 -1.40 -11.40 7.79
N PRO A 160 -0.51 -10.62 8.42
CA PRO A 160 0.27 -11.08 9.58
C PRO A 160 -0.62 -11.50 10.76
N LEU A 161 -1.68 -10.74 11.05
CA LEU A 161 -2.61 -11.08 12.13
C LEU A 161 -3.33 -12.41 11.87
N ARG A 162 -3.82 -12.65 10.66
CA ARG A 162 -4.45 -13.90 10.24
C ARG A 162 -3.48 -15.06 10.35
N ARG A 163 -2.22 -14.88 9.97
CA ARG A 163 -1.15 -15.88 10.21
C ARG A 163 -0.84 -16.07 11.70
N ALA A 164 -0.89 -15.04 12.52
CA ALA A 164 -0.66 -15.17 13.95
C ALA A 164 -1.82 -15.87 14.68
N LEU A 165 -3.06 -15.56 14.30
CA LEU A 165 -4.27 -16.11 14.91
C LEU A 165 -4.65 -17.49 14.37
N TYR A 166 -4.43 -17.73 13.07
CA TYR A 166 -4.90 -18.93 12.35
C TYR A 166 -3.78 -19.69 11.64
N GLY A 167 -2.50 -19.31 11.79
CA GLY A 167 -1.38 -19.91 11.06
C GLY A 167 -1.05 -21.36 11.41
N ALA A 168 -1.70 -21.95 12.43
CA ALA A 168 -1.67 -23.39 12.65
C ALA A 168 -2.77 -24.15 11.87
N GLN A 169 -3.82 -23.47 11.39
CA GLN A 169 -4.95 -24.06 10.65
C GLN A 169 -5.03 -23.59 9.19
N ALA A 170 -4.35 -22.50 8.81
CA ALA A 170 -4.34 -22.00 7.44
C ALA A 170 -3.62 -22.93 6.44
N GLN A 171 -2.88 -23.94 6.91
CA GLN A 171 -2.36 -25.05 6.09
C GLN A 171 -3.35 -26.22 5.95
N ALA A 172 -4.38 -26.29 6.80
CA ALA A 172 -5.43 -27.31 6.76
C ALA A 172 -6.69 -26.82 6.01
N ASP A 173 -7.03 -25.52 6.12
CA ASP A 173 -8.24 -24.95 5.52
C ASP A 173 -8.10 -24.59 4.03
N SER A 174 -6.90 -24.67 3.44
CA SER A 174 -6.76 -24.66 1.98
C SER A 174 -6.98 -26.03 1.33
N SER A 175 -7.20 -27.09 2.13
CA SER A 175 -7.43 -28.45 1.62
C SER A 175 -8.77 -29.09 1.99
N GLU A 176 -9.55 -28.57 2.94
CA GLU A 176 -10.83 -29.19 3.34
C GLU A 176 -11.89 -28.12 3.68
N GLY A 177 -12.88 -27.94 2.81
CA GLY A 177 -13.93 -26.93 3.02
C GLY A 177 -14.98 -26.81 1.91
N SER A 178 -15.37 -27.93 1.31
CA SER A 178 -16.60 -28.12 0.51
C SER A 178 -17.85 -27.96 1.42
N GLU A 179 -18.92 -27.20 1.08
CA GLU A 179 -20.10 -27.56 0.24
C GLU A 179 -21.41 -27.25 1.04
N PRO A 180 -22.67 -27.42 0.56
CA PRO A 180 -23.18 -27.79 -0.78
C PRO A 180 -24.35 -26.92 -1.31
N ALA A 181 -24.64 -27.00 -2.61
CA ALA A 181 -25.99 -26.80 -3.13
C ALA A 181 -26.34 -27.93 -4.10
N SER A 182 -27.27 -28.76 -3.63
CA SER A 182 -28.02 -29.86 -4.27
C SER A 182 -27.81 -30.12 -5.75
N ASP A 183 -27.52 -31.38 -6.08
CA ASP A 183 -28.23 -31.98 -7.20
C ASP A 183 -28.61 -33.45 -6.99
N SER A 184 -29.82 -33.75 -7.43
CA SER A 184 -30.51 -35.02 -7.31
C SER A 184 -30.01 -36.03 -8.34
N ARG A 185 -29.62 -37.21 -7.84
CA ARG A 185 -29.76 -38.55 -8.44
C ARG A 185 -29.49 -38.69 -9.96
N ALA A 186 -28.47 -39.47 -10.33
CA ALA A 186 -28.60 -40.92 -10.54
C ALA A 186 -27.50 -41.51 -11.43
N SER A 187 -27.09 -42.71 -11.05
CA SER A 187 -26.62 -43.84 -11.86
C SER A 187 -25.13 -43.95 -12.19
N ALA A 188 -24.59 -45.06 -11.67
CA ALA A 188 -23.22 -45.55 -11.76
C ALA A 188 -22.85 -46.18 -13.10
N ALA A 189 -21.57 -46.07 -13.46
CA ALA A 189 -20.80 -47.06 -14.23
C ALA A 189 -19.29 -46.89 -13.92
N PRO A 190 -18.46 -47.96 -14.01
CA PRO A 190 -17.18 -48.05 -13.30
C PRO A 190 -15.99 -47.44 -14.05
N ILE A 191 -15.02 -47.03 -13.21
CA ILE A 191 -13.80 -46.27 -13.47
C ILE A 191 -12.80 -47.03 -14.35
N ALA A 192 -12.34 -46.39 -15.43
CA ALA A 192 -11.02 -46.63 -16.02
C ALA A 192 -10.01 -45.63 -15.41
N PRO A 193 -8.75 -46.03 -15.14
CA PRO A 193 -7.81 -45.17 -14.44
C PRO A 193 -7.34 -44.04 -15.36
N GLN A 194 -7.72 -42.80 -15.03
CA GLN A 194 -7.12 -41.62 -15.65
C GLN A 194 -5.73 -41.37 -15.04
N PRO A 195 -4.74 -40.93 -15.83
CA PRO A 195 -3.40 -40.62 -15.33
C PRO A 195 -3.46 -39.39 -14.45
N ALA A 196 -2.69 -39.43 -13.34
CA ALA A 196 -2.63 -38.38 -12.34
C ALA A 196 -2.33 -37.01 -12.96
N LEU A 197 -3.26 -36.06 -12.74
CA LEU A 197 -3.05 -34.64 -13.00
C LEU A 197 -2.00 -34.13 -12.01
N VAL A 198 -0.93 -33.56 -12.56
CA VAL A 198 0.15 -32.92 -11.78
C VAL A 198 -0.22 -31.44 -11.61
N ASP A 199 -0.30 -30.96 -10.38
CA ASP A 199 -0.55 -29.56 -10.03
C ASP A 199 0.51 -28.61 -10.62
N PRO A 200 0.14 -27.51 -11.33
CA PRO A 200 1.11 -26.59 -11.90
C PRO A 200 1.61 -25.52 -10.90
N ALA A 201 1.20 -25.56 -9.63
CA ALA A 201 1.48 -24.49 -8.66
C ALA A 201 2.75 -24.68 -7.81
N HIS A 202 3.49 -25.78 -7.98
CA HIS A 202 4.76 -26.03 -7.28
C HIS A 202 5.88 -26.40 -8.23
N SER A 203 6.11 -25.58 -9.25
CA SER A 203 7.41 -25.53 -9.92
C SER A 203 8.20 -24.38 -9.29
N SER A 204 9.33 -24.71 -8.66
CA SER A 204 10.32 -23.72 -8.23
C SER A 204 10.62 -22.73 -9.38
N PRO A 205 10.91 -21.45 -9.09
CA PRO A 205 11.32 -20.52 -10.15
C PRO A 205 12.55 -21.09 -10.86
N PRO A 206 12.70 -20.91 -12.18
CA PRO A 206 13.89 -21.38 -12.86
C PRO A 206 15.07 -20.52 -12.38
N ALA A 207 15.80 -21.03 -11.40
CA ALA A 207 17.17 -20.62 -11.11
C ALA A 207 18.13 -20.95 -12.30
N ALA A 208 17.61 -21.45 -13.42
CA ALA A 208 18.36 -21.99 -14.54
C ALA A 208 17.97 -21.39 -15.90
N LEU A 209 17.68 -20.08 -15.98
CA LEU A 209 17.82 -19.39 -17.27
C LEU A 209 19.32 -19.25 -17.54
N LEU A 210 19.89 -20.27 -18.19
CA LEU A 210 21.31 -20.30 -18.58
C LEU A 210 21.57 -19.47 -19.85
N SER A 211 20.54 -19.22 -20.65
CA SER A 211 20.60 -18.44 -21.88
C SER A 211 19.23 -17.85 -22.26
N VAL A 212 19.22 -16.89 -23.17
CA VAL A 212 18.01 -16.34 -23.79
C VAL A 212 17.46 -17.34 -24.81
N PRO A 213 16.18 -17.75 -24.73
CA PRO A 213 15.58 -18.62 -25.76
C PRO A 213 15.42 -17.90 -27.11
N ASP A 214 15.76 -18.58 -28.21
CA ASP A 214 15.55 -18.06 -29.57
C ASP A 214 14.10 -18.20 -30.06
N ASP A 215 13.38 -19.20 -29.54
CA ASP A 215 11.98 -19.44 -29.90
C ASP A 215 11.05 -18.39 -29.24
N PRO A 216 10.15 -17.72 -30.00
CA PRO A 216 9.29 -16.67 -29.45
C PRO A 216 8.35 -17.10 -28.33
N GLU A 217 7.90 -18.36 -28.32
CA GLU A 217 6.99 -18.86 -27.29
C GLU A 217 7.75 -19.22 -26.01
N ALA A 218 8.89 -19.90 -26.14
CA ALA A 218 9.81 -20.15 -25.03
C ALA A 218 10.32 -18.84 -24.40
N LEU A 219 10.60 -17.83 -25.23
CA LEU A 219 10.99 -16.49 -24.79
C LEU A 219 9.87 -15.81 -23.99
N ALA A 220 8.62 -15.91 -24.44
CA ALA A 220 7.46 -15.38 -23.71
C ALA A 220 7.23 -16.10 -22.37
N VAL A 221 7.40 -17.43 -22.32
CA VAL A 221 7.35 -18.21 -21.08
C VAL A 221 8.46 -17.82 -20.12
N ALA A 222 9.69 -17.67 -20.62
CA ALA A 222 10.84 -17.24 -19.83
C ALA A 222 10.63 -15.84 -19.23
N ALA A 223 10.16 -14.87 -20.03
CA ALA A 223 9.85 -13.53 -19.56
C ALA A 223 8.74 -13.54 -18.48
N ARG A 224 7.65 -14.30 -18.68
CA ARG A 224 6.58 -14.46 -17.67
C ARG A 224 7.12 -15.08 -16.38
N ALA A 225 8.06 -16.01 -16.45
CA ALA A 225 8.71 -16.59 -15.27
C ALA A 225 9.59 -15.56 -14.51
N VAL A 226 10.33 -14.71 -15.23
CA VAL A 226 11.09 -13.60 -14.62
C VAL A 226 10.14 -12.63 -13.92
N LEU A 227 9.09 -12.17 -14.62
CA LEU A 227 8.09 -11.26 -14.06
C LEU A 227 7.40 -11.88 -12.83
N GLY A 228 6.99 -13.15 -12.92
CA GLY A 228 6.33 -13.86 -11.83
C GLY A 228 7.18 -13.98 -10.57
N SER A 229 8.50 -14.18 -10.73
CA SER A 229 9.43 -14.39 -9.60
C SER A 229 10.04 -13.12 -9.02
N ARG A 230 10.08 -12.02 -9.79
CA ARG A 230 10.76 -10.77 -9.39
C ARG A 230 9.86 -9.54 -9.31
N CYS A 231 8.71 -9.55 -9.97
CA CYS A 231 7.92 -8.35 -10.18
C CYS A 231 6.48 -8.48 -9.64
N VAL A 232 5.80 -9.59 -9.92
CA VAL A 232 4.37 -9.77 -9.65
C VAL A 232 4.00 -9.74 -8.17
N GLU A 233 4.94 -10.01 -7.26
CA GLU A 233 4.68 -9.88 -5.81
C GLU A 233 4.33 -8.44 -5.40
N CYS A 234 4.97 -7.45 -6.04
CA CYS A 234 4.75 -6.02 -5.79
C CYS A 234 3.95 -5.31 -6.88
N HIS A 235 3.91 -5.87 -8.09
CA HIS A 235 3.24 -5.34 -9.28
C HIS A 235 2.28 -6.38 -9.86
N GLY A 236 1.34 -6.87 -9.07
CA GLY A 236 0.39 -7.91 -9.45
C GLY A 236 -0.96 -7.75 -8.77
N PRO A 237 -1.87 -8.73 -8.89
CA PRO A 237 -3.26 -8.56 -8.45
C PRO A 237 -3.43 -8.44 -6.93
N ARG A 238 -2.41 -8.80 -6.14
CA ARG A 238 -2.42 -8.68 -4.67
C ARG A 238 -1.88 -7.33 -4.19
N LYS A 239 -1.02 -6.69 -4.99
CA LYS A 239 -0.32 -5.44 -4.64
C LYS A 239 0.09 -4.75 -5.93
N GLU A 240 -0.31 -3.49 -6.07
CA GLU A 240 -0.07 -2.67 -7.26
C GLU A 240 0.82 -1.48 -6.87
N LYS A 241 2.08 -1.76 -6.51
CA LYS A 241 3.03 -0.72 -6.09
C LYS A 241 3.27 0.24 -7.25
N GLY A 242 3.16 1.54 -7.00
CA GLY A 242 3.30 2.56 -8.04
C GLY A 242 2.23 2.47 -9.14
N ASP A 243 1.04 1.92 -8.82
CA ASP A 243 -0.09 1.76 -9.75
C ASP A 243 0.27 0.96 -11.03
N LEU A 244 1.26 0.07 -10.90
CA LEU A 244 1.77 -0.72 -12.00
C LEU A 244 1.47 -2.21 -11.77
N ARG A 245 0.94 -2.85 -12.83
CA ARG A 245 0.73 -4.29 -12.91
C ARG A 245 1.55 -4.93 -14.03
N LEU A 246 2.22 -6.02 -13.69
CA LEU A 246 3.14 -6.77 -14.54
C LEU A 246 2.75 -8.25 -14.70
N ASP A 247 1.52 -8.60 -14.32
CA ASP A 247 0.96 -9.95 -14.37
C ASP A 247 0.12 -10.24 -15.62
N THR A 248 -0.17 -9.23 -16.45
CA THR A 248 -0.87 -9.41 -17.74
C THR A 248 -0.27 -8.48 -18.80
N ARG A 249 -0.35 -8.89 -20.08
CA ARG A 249 0.14 -8.07 -21.20
C ARG A 249 -0.54 -6.71 -21.28
N ALA A 250 -1.87 -6.66 -21.15
CA ALA A 250 -2.62 -5.41 -21.24
C ALA A 250 -2.21 -4.44 -20.12
N ALA A 251 -1.99 -4.94 -18.91
CA ALA A 251 -1.49 -4.12 -17.81
C ALA A 251 -0.08 -3.58 -18.08
N ILE A 252 0.81 -4.38 -18.69
CA ILE A 252 2.20 -3.98 -18.98
C ILE A 252 2.26 -2.92 -20.10
N VAL A 253 1.51 -3.12 -21.18
CA VAL A 253 1.67 -2.35 -22.43
C VAL A 253 0.66 -1.21 -22.51
N ASP A 254 -0.62 -1.50 -22.27
CA ASP A 254 -1.72 -0.58 -22.60
C ASP A 254 -2.03 0.38 -21.45
N VAL A 255 -1.88 -0.09 -20.20
CA VAL A 255 -2.21 0.68 -18.99
C VAL A 255 -0.96 1.22 -18.31
N GLY A 256 0.00 0.36 -18.00
CA GLY A 256 1.17 0.69 -17.19
C GLY A 256 2.33 1.27 -17.98
N TYR A 257 2.29 1.23 -19.31
CA TYR A 257 3.34 1.71 -20.21
C TYR A 257 4.76 1.25 -19.82
N ALA A 258 4.89 0.07 -19.20
CA ALA A 258 6.14 -0.42 -18.65
C ALA A 258 7.04 -1.07 -19.71
N ALA A 259 6.44 -1.55 -20.80
CA ALA A 259 7.17 -2.05 -21.96
C ALA A 259 6.56 -1.50 -23.25
N PHE A 260 7.43 -1.03 -24.13
CA PHE A 260 7.09 -0.57 -25.48
C PHE A 260 7.39 -1.70 -26.47
N PRO A 261 6.37 -2.35 -27.05
CA PRO A 261 6.58 -3.48 -27.97
C PRO A 261 7.49 -3.08 -29.14
N GLY A 262 8.57 -3.85 -29.34
CA GLY A 262 9.58 -3.58 -30.37
C GLY A 262 10.71 -2.65 -29.94
N ASP A 263 10.69 -2.13 -28.70
CA ASP A 263 11.73 -1.27 -28.14
C ASP A 263 12.12 -1.70 -26.72
N GLY A 264 12.87 -2.79 -26.63
CA GLY A 264 13.40 -3.30 -25.36
C GLY A 264 14.37 -2.34 -24.69
N SER A 265 15.16 -1.59 -25.46
CA SER A 265 16.15 -0.66 -24.89
C SER A 265 15.52 0.62 -24.35
N GLY A 266 14.47 1.14 -24.99
CA GLY A 266 13.72 2.32 -24.56
C GLY A 266 12.56 2.04 -23.60
N SER A 267 12.37 0.78 -23.18
CA SER A 267 11.28 0.40 -22.29
C SER A 267 11.54 0.77 -20.82
N PRO A 268 10.58 1.41 -20.12
CA PRO A 268 10.75 1.84 -18.73
C PRO A 268 11.08 0.73 -17.73
N ILE A 269 10.65 -0.51 -17.99
CA ILE A 269 11.01 -1.67 -17.18
C ILE A 269 12.51 -2.00 -17.29
N ILE A 270 13.11 -1.85 -18.48
CA ILE A 270 14.53 -2.12 -18.69
C ILE A 270 15.38 -1.00 -18.08
N GLU A 271 14.96 0.25 -18.23
CA GLU A 271 15.60 1.40 -17.58
C GLU A 271 15.73 1.19 -16.07
N ARG A 272 14.66 0.77 -15.40
CA ARG A 272 14.65 0.58 -13.94
C ARG A 272 15.52 -0.57 -13.44
N VAL A 273 15.58 -1.69 -14.17
CA VAL A 273 16.34 -2.87 -13.73
C VAL A 273 17.84 -2.78 -14.00
N VAL A 274 18.29 -1.77 -14.76
CA VAL A 274 19.72 -1.53 -15.03
C VAL A 274 20.31 -0.39 -14.22
N LEU A 275 19.49 0.29 -13.42
CA LEU A 275 19.97 1.35 -12.53
C LEU A 275 20.96 0.79 -11.50
N PRO A 276 21.83 1.65 -10.92
CA PRO A 276 22.59 1.28 -9.74
C PRO A 276 21.68 0.82 -8.60
N ILE A 277 22.11 -0.19 -7.82
CA ILE A 277 21.28 -0.79 -6.77
C ILE A 277 20.90 0.18 -5.64
N ASP A 278 21.65 1.27 -5.48
CA ASP A 278 21.41 2.36 -4.53
C ASP A 278 20.51 3.47 -5.08
N HIS A 279 20.11 3.39 -6.35
CA HIS A 279 19.19 4.34 -6.95
C HIS A 279 17.75 4.09 -6.46
N GLU A 280 17.01 5.14 -6.14
CA GLU A 280 15.66 5.03 -5.58
C GLU A 280 14.66 4.34 -6.53
N ASP A 281 14.80 4.57 -7.83
CA ASP A 281 13.99 3.92 -8.87
C ASP A 281 14.48 2.53 -9.30
N HIS A 282 15.56 2.00 -8.69
CA HIS A 282 16.04 0.67 -9.02
C HIS A 282 14.99 -0.40 -8.70
N MET A 283 14.77 -1.28 -9.67
CA MET A 283 13.86 -2.42 -9.51
C MET A 283 14.61 -3.75 -9.72
N PRO A 284 14.35 -4.79 -8.90
CA PRO A 284 13.40 -4.83 -7.79
C PRO A 284 13.85 -3.99 -6.58
N SER A 285 12.91 -3.31 -5.91
CA SER A 285 13.22 -2.49 -4.72
C SER A 285 13.54 -3.33 -3.48
N GLU A 286 13.15 -4.61 -3.49
CA GLU A 286 13.40 -5.58 -2.44
C GLU A 286 13.85 -6.89 -3.08
N GLY A 287 14.80 -7.59 -2.47
CA GLY A 287 15.36 -8.83 -2.99
C GLY A 287 16.57 -8.62 -3.92
N PRO A 288 17.15 -9.72 -4.44
CA PRO A 288 18.33 -9.64 -5.29
C PRO A 288 18.00 -9.04 -6.67
N PRO A 289 18.93 -8.26 -7.27
CA PRO A 289 18.74 -7.72 -8.61
C PRO A 289 18.64 -8.82 -9.66
N LEU A 290 18.13 -8.46 -10.84
CA LEU A 290 18.15 -9.37 -11.98
C LEU A 290 19.60 -9.62 -12.40
N ASN A 291 19.89 -10.87 -12.78
CA ASN A 291 21.16 -11.16 -13.45
C ASN A 291 21.08 -10.73 -14.93
N SER A 292 22.23 -10.68 -15.61
CA SER A 292 22.31 -10.24 -17.01
C SER A 292 21.39 -11.03 -17.94
N VAL A 293 21.32 -12.36 -17.80
CA VAL A 293 20.48 -13.22 -18.63
C VAL A 293 18.99 -12.89 -18.44
N GLN A 294 18.55 -12.61 -17.21
CA GLN A 294 17.17 -12.22 -16.94
C GLN A 294 16.84 -10.87 -17.58
N VAL A 295 17.76 -9.91 -17.53
CA VAL A 295 17.58 -8.61 -18.20
C VAL A 295 17.52 -8.80 -19.72
N ASP A 296 18.39 -9.63 -20.29
CA ASP A 296 18.42 -9.90 -21.72
C ASP A 296 17.19 -10.66 -22.21
N VAL A 297 16.64 -11.58 -21.42
CA VAL A 297 15.35 -12.22 -21.67
C VAL A 297 14.23 -11.17 -21.74
N LEU A 298 14.18 -10.23 -20.80
CA LEU A 298 13.17 -9.17 -20.82
C LEU A 298 13.33 -8.26 -22.04
N ARG A 299 14.57 -7.85 -22.38
CA ARG A 299 14.84 -7.03 -23.58
C ARG A 299 14.38 -7.73 -24.85
N ALA A 300 14.84 -8.95 -25.07
CA ALA A 300 14.52 -9.72 -26.26
C ALA A 300 13.01 -9.99 -26.37
N TRP A 301 12.35 -10.27 -25.25
CA TRP A 301 10.91 -10.46 -25.20
C TRP A 301 10.13 -9.20 -25.59
N ILE A 302 10.60 -8.02 -25.15
CA ILE A 302 10.00 -6.74 -25.52
C ILE A 302 10.24 -6.44 -27.00
N ASP A 303 11.47 -6.64 -27.48
CA ASP A 303 11.83 -6.50 -28.90
C ASP A 303 10.98 -7.43 -29.79
N ALA A 304 10.64 -8.61 -29.29
CA ALA A 304 9.75 -9.57 -29.94
C ALA A 304 8.24 -9.23 -29.86
N GLY A 305 7.89 -8.08 -29.29
CA GLY A 305 6.52 -7.54 -29.28
C GLY A 305 5.70 -7.86 -28.03
N VAL A 306 6.35 -8.23 -26.91
CA VAL A 306 5.70 -8.48 -25.62
C VAL A 306 4.62 -9.57 -25.75
N ARG A 307 4.98 -10.72 -26.35
CA ARG A 307 4.05 -11.85 -26.52
C ARG A 307 3.70 -12.42 -25.15
N TRP A 308 2.43 -12.72 -24.93
CA TRP A 308 1.99 -13.36 -23.69
C TRP A 308 1.71 -14.84 -23.97
N PRO A 309 2.28 -15.77 -23.18
CA PRO A 309 1.92 -17.16 -23.33
C PRO A 309 0.44 -17.32 -22.97
N ALA A 310 -0.32 -18.01 -23.82
CA ALA A 310 -1.72 -18.30 -23.56
C ALA A 310 -1.87 -18.96 -22.19
N ASP A 311 -2.90 -18.60 -21.44
CA ASP A 311 -3.17 -19.22 -20.15
C ASP A 311 -3.49 -20.70 -20.37
N GLY A 312 -2.49 -21.56 -20.14
CA GLY A 312 -2.58 -23.02 -20.11
C GLY A 312 -3.58 -23.64 -21.08
N GLN A 313 -3.19 -23.79 -22.36
CA GLN A 313 -3.67 -24.90 -23.19
C GLN A 313 -2.42 -25.62 -23.72
N PRO A 314 -2.29 -26.94 -23.53
CA PRO A 314 -1.16 -27.68 -24.06
C PRO A 314 -1.19 -27.66 -25.58
N ALA A 315 -0.02 -27.57 -26.20
CA ALA A 315 0.15 -27.71 -27.64
C ALA A 315 -0.51 -29.01 -28.14
N GLN A 316 -1.47 -28.85 -29.05
CA GLN A 316 -1.95 -29.85 -30.02
C GLN A 316 -1.39 -29.35 -31.36
N GLU A 317 -0.72 -30.09 -32.24
CA GLU A 317 -0.43 -31.51 -32.48
C GLU A 317 1.01 -31.64 -32.99
#